data_AF-A0A4D7JSB0-F1
#
_entry.id   AF-A0A4D7JSB0-F1
#
_cell.length_a   1.000
_cell.length_b   1.000
_cell.length_c   1.000
_cell.angle_alpha   90.00
_cell.angle_beta   90.00
_cell.angle_gamma   90.00
#
_symmetry.space_group_name_H-M   'P 1'
#
loop_
_entity.id
_entity.type
_entity.pdbx_description
1 polymer ?
#
loop_
_entity_poly.entity_id
_entity_poly.type
_entity_poly.pdbx_seq_one_letter_code
_entity_poly.pdbx_strand_id
1 'polypeptide(L)'
;MNQKIEKTNKRYLDYILAFEKFEFNQLMGILEKLFGSDTKEKKSHLRNLILVALVDGEIDKKELELLKRLSEHLDISKSEFENLIENPHIGDFVVPKDYDDKMLQILDLVSMIIADGKIQDEERDLCRSIALKLNINPKVIDDLLLKVRGDLESGKSKEEVIRSLYKE
;
A
#
# COMPACT_ATOMS: atom_id res chain seq x y z
N MET A 1 1.43 1.65 -46.34
CA MET A 1 2.32 2.50 -45.52
C MET A 1 1.79 2.77 -44.09
N ASN A 2 0.71 2.09 -43.63
CA ASN A 2 0.06 2.38 -42.33
C ASN A 2 0.34 1.39 -41.18
N GLN A 3 1.02 0.26 -41.40
CA GLN A 3 1.31 -0.70 -40.32
C GLN A 3 2.44 -0.28 -39.36
N LYS A 4 3.24 0.75 -39.71
CA LYS A 4 4.38 1.22 -38.88
C LYS A 4 3.97 2.31 -37.87
N ILE A 5 2.93 3.08 -38.17
CA ILE A 5 2.44 4.17 -37.31
C ILE A 5 1.58 3.59 -36.16
N GLU A 6 0.76 2.56 -36.41
CA GLU A 6 0.00 1.88 -35.35
C GLU A 6 0.88 1.11 -34.34
N LYS A 7 1.97 0.48 -34.79
CA LYS A 7 2.90 -0.24 -33.90
C LYS A 7 3.68 0.68 -32.95
N THR A 8 3.92 1.93 -33.37
CA THR A 8 4.66 2.91 -32.56
C THR A 8 3.78 3.47 -31.44
N ASN A 9 2.49 3.68 -31.71
CA ASN A 9 1.51 4.06 -30.68
C ASN A 9 1.24 2.95 -29.68
N LYS A 10 1.22 1.67 -30.10
CA LYS A 10 1.10 0.56 -29.14
C LYS A 10 2.30 0.49 -28.20
N ARG A 11 3.53 0.69 -28.70
CA ARG A 11 4.74 0.69 -27.86
C ARG A 11 4.81 1.89 -26.92
N TYR A 12 4.35 3.07 -27.34
CA TYR A 12 4.22 4.24 -26.47
C TYR A 12 3.11 4.05 -25.42
N LEU A 13 1.96 3.49 -25.80
CA LEU A 13 0.95 3.08 -24.83
C LEU A 13 1.45 1.98 -23.90
N ASP A 14 2.24 1.01 -24.38
CA ASP A 14 2.83 -0.03 -23.54
C ASP A 14 3.86 0.59 -22.58
N TYR A 15 4.59 1.63 -22.98
CA TYR A 15 5.47 2.40 -22.10
C TYR A 15 4.70 3.26 -21.11
N ILE A 16 3.62 3.92 -21.52
CA ILE A 16 2.74 4.72 -20.64
C ILE A 16 2.02 3.79 -19.67
N LEU A 17 1.51 2.65 -20.13
CA LEU A 17 0.95 1.59 -19.29
C LEU A 17 2.02 0.94 -18.42
N ALA A 18 3.27 0.79 -18.87
CA ALA A 18 4.38 0.31 -18.06
C ALA A 18 4.85 1.35 -17.03
N PHE A 19 4.69 2.65 -17.34
CA PHE A 19 5.03 3.79 -16.50
C PHE A 19 3.92 4.09 -15.48
N GLU A 20 2.65 3.92 -15.85
CA GLU A 20 1.50 3.88 -14.92
C GLU A 20 1.55 2.59 -14.07
N LYS A 21 1.99 1.46 -14.64
CA LYS A 21 2.35 0.25 -13.90
C LYS A 21 3.61 0.41 -13.05
N PHE A 22 4.43 1.42 -13.29
CA PHE A 22 5.68 1.63 -12.55
C PHE A 22 5.39 2.16 -11.14
N GLU A 23 4.39 3.04 -10.99
CA GLU A 23 3.84 3.41 -9.68
C GLU A 23 2.99 2.28 -9.07
N PHE A 24 2.33 1.46 -9.91
CA PHE A 24 1.54 0.29 -9.50
C PHE A 24 2.37 -0.83 -8.85
N ASN A 25 3.65 -0.97 -9.20
CA ASN A 25 4.51 -2.06 -8.74
C ASN A 25 4.91 -1.97 -7.25
N GLN A 26 4.49 -0.92 -6.55
CA GLN A 26 4.79 -0.67 -5.13
C GLN A 26 3.97 -1.56 -4.17
N LEU A 27 2.81 -2.07 -4.59
CA LEU A 27 1.88 -2.85 -3.75
C LEU A 27 1.64 -4.28 -4.26
N MET A 28 2.50 -4.78 -5.16
CA MET A 28 2.25 -6.04 -5.88
C MET A 28 2.09 -7.28 -4.97
N GLY A 29 2.55 -7.24 -3.72
CA GLY A 29 2.31 -8.31 -2.74
C GLY A 29 0.85 -8.46 -2.32
N ILE A 30 0.10 -7.36 -2.27
CA ILE A 30 -1.31 -7.31 -1.81
C ILE A 30 -2.26 -7.85 -2.88
N LEU A 31 -2.09 -7.33 -4.09
CA LEU A 31 -3.08 -7.49 -5.15
C LEU A 31 -3.19 -8.94 -5.59
N GLU A 32 -2.08 -9.67 -5.61
CA GLU A 32 -2.08 -11.08 -5.97
C GLU A 32 -2.82 -11.95 -4.94
N LYS A 33 -2.65 -11.67 -3.64
CA LYS A 33 -3.19 -12.50 -2.56
C LYS A 33 -4.62 -12.15 -2.13
N LEU A 34 -4.99 -10.87 -2.13
CA LEU A 34 -6.34 -10.47 -1.70
C LEU A 34 -7.44 -10.91 -2.68
N PHE A 35 -7.16 -11.31 -3.93
CA PHE A 35 -8.21 -11.88 -4.78
C PHE A 35 -8.94 -13.08 -4.16
N GLY A 36 -8.29 -13.84 -3.26
CA GLY A 36 -8.88 -14.97 -2.55
C GLY A 36 -9.49 -14.68 -1.17
N SER A 37 -9.33 -13.47 -0.62
CA SER A 37 -9.68 -13.14 0.77
C SER A 37 -11.13 -12.67 0.93
N ASP A 38 -11.66 -12.72 2.15
CA ASP A 38 -13.03 -12.27 2.48
C ASP A 38 -13.17 -10.76 2.26
N THR A 39 -14.34 -10.30 1.78
CA THR A 39 -14.63 -8.88 1.55
C THR A 39 -14.43 -8.03 2.80
N LYS A 40 -14.67 -8.56 4.00
CA LYS A 40 -14.44 -7.85 5.26
C LYS A 40 -12.96 -7.68 5.57
N GLU A 41 -12.13 -8.67 5.24
CA GLU A 41 -10.66 -8.58 5.39
C GLU A 41 -10.11 -7.49 4.46
N LYS A 42 -10.54 -7.47 3.19
CA LYS A 42 -10.17 -6.43 2.21
C LYS A 42 -10.49 -5.03 2.72
N LYS A 43 -11.73 -4.83 3.20
CA LYS A 43 -12.20 -3.54 3.73
C LYS A 43 -11.49 -3.13 5.01
N SER A 44 -11.24 -4.08 5.91
CA SER A 44 -10.49 -3.81 7.14
C SER A 44 -9.06 -3.37 6.81
N HIS A 45 -8.40 -4.02 5.86
CA HIS A 45 -7.05 -3.67 5.46
C HIS A 45 -6.99 -2.29 4.81
N LEU A 46 -7.85 -2.02 3.82
CA LEU A 46 -7.91 -0.70 3.19
C LEU A 46 -8.16 0.41 4.20
N ARG A 47 -9.03 0.17 5.19
CA ARG A 47 -9.25 1.12 6.29
C ARG A 47 -7.99 1.38 7.12
N ASN A 48 -7.22 0.34 7.44
CA ASN A 48 -5.96 0.49 8.17
C ASN A 48 -4.95 1.34 7.39
N LEU A 49 -4.88 1.17 6.07
CA LEU A 49 -4.02 1.98 5.20
C LEU A 49 -4.47 3.45 5.14
N ILE A 50 -5.78 3.68 5.04
CA ILE A 50 -6.36 5.04 5.11
C ILE A 50 -6.03 5.69 6.45
N LEU A 51 -6.13 4.95 7.56
CA LEU A 51 -5.80 5.48 8.88
C LEU A 51 -4.33 5.91 8.98
N VAL A 52 -3.40 5.15 8.38
CA VAL A 52 -1.98 5.53 8.33
C VAL A 52 -1.78 6.79 7.51
N ALA A 53 -2.37 6.86 6.32
CA ALA A 53 -2.28 8.05 5.46
C ALA A 53 -2.97 9.30 6.04
N LEU A 54 -3.82 9.16 7.06
CA LEU A 54 -4.49 10.30 7.72
C LEU A 54 -3.79 10.78 9.00
N VAL A 55 -2.68 10.15 9.39
CA VAL A 55 -2.02 10.46 10.68
C VAL A 55 -1.55 11.91 10.73
N ASP A 56 -1.02 12.44 9.63
CA ASP A 56 -0.54 13.82 9.53
C ASP A 56 -1.68 14.84 9.31
N GLY A 57 -2.92 14.36 9.16
CA GLY A 57 -4.14 15.14 9.05
C GLY A 57 -4.64 15.39 7.63
N GLU A 58 -3.87 15.10 6.59
CA GLU A 58 -4.27 15.30 5.19
C GLU A 58 -3.69 14.23 4.26
N ILE A 59 -4.56 13.47 3.58
CA ILE A 59 -4.12 12.56 2.51
C ILE A 59 -3.71 13.38 1.28
N ASP A 60 -2.48 13.25 0.83
CA ASP A 60 -2.01 13.96 -0.35
C ASP A 60 -2.58 13.36 -1.66
N LYS A 61 -2.34 14.02 -2.80
CA LYS A 61 -2.88 13.56 -4.09
C LYS A 61 -2.37 12.18 -4.50
N LYS A 62 -1.11 11.86 -4.21
CA LYS A 62 -0.47 10.59 -4.59
C LYS A 62 -0.97 9.46 -3.70
N GLU A 63 -1.10 9.71 -2.40
CA GLU A 63 -1.67 8.75 -1.45
C GLU A 63 -3.12 8.45 -1.75
N LEU A 64 -3.93 9.49 -2.04
CA LEU A 64 -5.33 9.32 -2.42
C LEU A 64 -5.46 8.52 -3.72
N GLU A 65 -4.60 8.78 -4.71
CA GLU A 65 -4.59 8.02 -5.96
C GLU A 65 -4.21 6.56 -5.73
N LEU A 66 -3.22 6.29 -4.87
CA LEU A 66 -2.82 4.94 -4.48
C LEU A 66 -3.96 4.19 -3.78
N LEU A 67 -4.58 4.81 -2.77
CA LEU A 67 -5.70 4.25 -2.01
C LEU A 67 -6.92 4.01 -2.90
N LYS A 68 -7.21 4.94 -3.82
CA LYS A 68 -8.30 4.79 -4.78
C LYS A 68 -8.06 3.60 -5.71
N ARG A 69 -6.88 3.50 -6.31
CA ARG A 69 -6.51 2.34 -7.15
C ARG A 69 -6.62 1.05 -6.35
N LEU A 70 -6.12 1.00 -5.13
CA LEU A 70 -6.24 -0.17 -4.27
C LEU A 70 -7.71 -0.53 -4.02
N SER A 71 -8.58 0.44 -3.74
CA SER A 71 -10.02 0.18 -3.55
C SER A 71 -10.67 -0.43 -4.81
N GLU A 72 -10.33 0.07 -6.00
CA GLU A 72 -10.80 -0.47 -7.28
C GLU A 72 -10.35 -1.92 -7.46
N HIS A 73 -9.11 -2.25 -7.08
CA HIS A 73 -8.59 -3.61 -7.15
C HIS A 73 -9.18 -4.58 -6.12
N LEU A 74 -9.68 -4.06 -4.99
CA LEU A 74 -10.34 -4.85 -3.95
C LEU A 74 -11.83 -5.06 -4.20
N ASP A 75 -12.32 -4.68 -5.38
CA ASP A 75 -13.74 -4.66 -5.75
C ASP A 75 -14.58 -3.80 -4.78
N ILE A 76 -13.97 -2.75 -4.21
CA ILE A 76 -14.66 -1.80 -3.32
C ILE A 76 -15.22 -0.68 -4.20
N SER A 77 -16.53 -0.47 -4.09
CA SER A 77 -17.19 0.57 -4.90
C SER A 77 -16.71 1.96 -4.51
N LYS A 78 -16.79 2.91 -5.44
CA LYS A 78 -16.42 4.31 -5.20
C LYS A 78 -17.13 4.90 -3.97
N SER A 79 -18.43 4.64 -3.81
CA SER A 79 -19.21 5.12 -2.66
C SER A 79 -18.76 4.49 -1.34
N GLU A 80 -18.34 3.22 -1.35
CA GLU A 80 -17.79 2.58 -0.15
C GLU A 80 -16.41 3.13 0.19
N PHE A 81 -15.58 3.40 -0.82
CA PHE A 81 -14.29 4.04 -0.64
C PHE A 81 -14.44 5.45 -0.05
N GLU A 82 -15.33 6.28 -0.61
CA GLU A 82 -15.64 7.61 -0.08
C GLU A 82 -16.08 7.54 1.38
N ASN A 83 -16.97 6.59 1.73
CA ASN A 83 -17.38 6.38 3.11
C ASN A 83 -16.22 5.94 4.02
N LEU A 84 -15.29 5.11 3.54
CA LEU A 84 -14.11 4.71 4.31
C LEU A 84 -13.16 5.89 4.57
N ILE A 85 -13.05 6.83 3.64
CA ILE A 85 -12.26 8.06 3.79
C ILE A 85 -12.93 9.03 4.75
N GLU A 86 -14.25 9.20 4.66
CA GLU A 86 -15.03 10.08 5.55
C GLU A 86 -15.13 9.52 6.98
N ASN A 87 -15.18 8.20 7.12
CA ASN A 87 -15.40 7.51 8.38
C ASN A 87 -14.35 6.40 8.65
N PRO A 88 -13.05 6.73 8.68
CA PRO A 88 -11.97 5.75 8.72
C PRO A 88 -11.87 5.01 10.06
N HIS A 89 -12.52 5.53 11.11
CA HIS A 89 -12.59 4.87 12.42
C HIS A 89 -13.79 3.92 12.57
N ILE A 90 -14.71 3.89 11.60
CA ILE A 90 -15.93 3.09 11.67
C ILE A 90 -15.74 1.73 10.97
N GLY A 91 -16.01 0.67 11.72
CA GLY A 91 -16.12 -0.70 11.23
C GLY A 91 -15.19 -1.68 11.93
N ASP A 92 -15.40 -2.96 11.64
CA ASP A 92 -14.70 -4.03 12.34
C ASP A 92 -13.25 -4.16 11.88
N PHE A 93 -12.35 -4.37 12.84
CA PHE A 93 -11.00 -4.83 12.56
C PHE A 93 -11.03 -6.34 12.31
N VAL A 94 -10.57 -6.77 11.14
CA VAL A 94 -10.58 -8.18 10.74
C VAL A 94 -9.15 -8.67 10.64
N VAL A 95 -8.85 -9.72 11.39
CA VAL A 95 -7.53 -10.36 11.42
C VAL A 95 -7.51 -11.46 10.36
N PRO A 96 -6.61 -11.41 9.35
CA PRO A 96 -6.42 -12.50 8.41
C PRO A 96 -6.07 -13.81 9.12
N LYS A 97 -6.46 -14.95 8.54
CA LYS A 97 -6.17 -16.27 9.11
C LYS A 97 -4.69 -16.62 8.97
N ASP A 98 -4.15 -16.41 7.78
CA ASP A 98 -2.81 -16.85 7.42
C ASP A 98 -1.76 -15.83 7.87
N TYR A 99 -0.64 -16.33 8.39
CA TYR A 99 0.45 -15.49 8.88
C TYR A 99 1.02 -14.61 7.77
N ASP A 100 1.20 -15.17 6.58
CA ASP A 100 1.72 -14.46 5.42
C ASP A 100 0.83 -13.28 5.02
N ASP A 101 -0.49 -13.40 5.17
CA ASP A 101 -1.42 -12.31 4.84
C ASP A 101 -1.33 -11.19 5.87
N LYS A 102 -1.13 -11.53 7.15
CA LYS A 102 -0.85 -10.53 8.19
C LYS A 102 0.47 -9.82 7.92
N MET A 103 1.50 -10.55 7.52
CA MET A 103 2.81 -9.98 7.19
C MET A 103 2.72 -9.06 5.97
N LEU A 104 1.95 -9.43 4.95
CA LEU A 104 1.69 -8.53 3.82
C LEU A 104 1.04 -7.24 4.29
N GLN A 105 0.00 -7.31 5.13
CA GLN A 105 -0.59 -6.08 5.69
C GLN A 105 0.44 -5.20 6.40
N ILE A 106 1.41 -5.79 7.10
CA ILE A 106 2.51 -5.05 7.72
C ILE A 106 3.42 -4.36 6.70
N LEU A 107 3.83 -5.08 5.65
CA LEU A 107 4.67 -4.51 4.59
C LEU A 107 3.95 -3.36 3.87
N ASP A 108 2.64 -3.45 3.72
CA ASP A 108 1.81 -2.43 3.07
C ASP A 108 1.73 -1.15 3.92
N LEU A 109 1.53 -1.31 5.23
CA LEU A 109 1.53 -0.19 6.17
C LEU A 109 2.87 0.55 6.15
N VAL A 110 3.98 -0.20 6.17
CA VAL A 110 5.33 0.39 6.06
C VAL A 110 5.54 1.05 4.70
N SER A 111 5.02 0.44 3.63
CA SER A 111 5.08 1.01 2.28
C SER A 111 4.32 2.33 2.17
N MET A 112 3.18 2.46 2.87
CA MET A 112 2.39 3.70 2.93
C MET A 112 3.19 4.82 3.59
N ILE A 113 3.83 4.55 4.74
CA ILE A 113 4.66 5.53 5.46
C ILE A 113 5.81 6.08 4.60
N ILE A 114 6.35 5.29 3.68
CA ILE A 114 7.56 5.69 2.93
C ILE A 114 7.21 6.32 1.58
N ALA A 115 5.94 6.31 1.20
CA ALA A 115 5.45 6.91 -0.04
C ALA A 115 5.70 8.43 -0.07
N ASP A 116 5.38 9.12 1.02
CA ASP A 116 5.61 10.57 1.18
C ASP A 116 7.09 10.90 1.46
N GLY A 117 7.84 9.95 2.05
CA GLY A 117 9.27 10.01 2.35
C GLY A 117 9.62 10.56 3.73
N LYS A 118 8.65 10.70 4.64
CA LYS A 118 8.89 11.16 6.00
C LYS A 118 8.27 10.17 6.98
N ILE A 119 9.14 9.42 7.65
CA ILE A 119 8.70 8.54 8.74
C ILE A 119 8.46 9.39 9.99
N GLN A 120 7.20 9.56 10.38
CA GLN A 120 6.80 10.26 11.60
C GLN A 120 6.61 9.26 12.76
N ASP A 121 6.79 9.73 14.00
CA ASP A 121 6.69 8.86 15.18
C ASP A 121 5.25 8.35 15.38
N GLU A 122 4.26 9.18 15.04
CA GLU A 122 2.83 8.89 15.13
C GLU A 122 2.41 7.76 14.17
N GLU A 123 2.95 7.75 12.94
CA GLU A 123 2.67 6.73 11.94
C GLU A 123 3.25 5.38 12.35
N ARG A 124 4.49 5.40 12.89
CA ARG A 124 5.12 4.23 13.48
C ARG A 124 4.26 3.67 14.61
N ASP A 125 3.78 4.51 15.51
CA ASP A 125 3.00 4.08 16.67
C ASP A 125 1.63 3.51 16.27
N LEU A 126 1.00 4.06 15.23
CA LEU A 126 -0.21 3.48 14.64
C LEU A 126 0.08 2.11 14.00
N CYS A 127 1.17 1.99 13.22
CA CYS A 127 1.56 0.71 12.62
C CYS A 127 1.86 -0.37 13.67
N ARG A 128 2.53 -0.01 14.77
CA ARG A 128 2.75 -0.89 15.92
C ARG A 128 1.44 -1.34 16.55
N SER A 129 0.48 -0.43 16.67
CA SER A 129 -0.85 -0.74 17.21
C SER A 129 -1.64 -1.68 16.31
N ILE A 130 -1.53 -1.51 14.98
CA ILE A 130 -2.14 -2.42 14.00
C ILE A 130 -1.43 -3.79 14.05
N ALA A 131 -0.10 -3.83 14.15
CA ALA A 131 0.65 -5.08 14.29
C ALA A 131 0.21 -5.89 15.51
N LEU A 132 0.01 -5.25 16.66
CA LEU A 132 -0.57 -5.89 17.85
C LEU A 132 -1.94 -6.51 17.56
N LYS A 133 -2.84 -5.77 16.89
CA LYS A 133 -4.18 -6.28 16.54
C LYS A 133 -4.12 -7.45 15.56
N LEU A 134 -3.12 -7.51 14.68
CA LEU A 134 -2.85 -8.65 13.79
C LEU A 134 -2.23 -9.85 14.53
N ASN A 135 -1.86 -9.71 15.80
CA ASN A 135 -1.06 -10.66 16.58
C ASN A 135 0.37 -10.83 16.02
N ILE A 136 0.94 -9.74 15.52
CA ILE A 136 2.35 -9.65 15.10
C ILE A 136 3.11 -8.86 16.17
N ASN A 137 4.35 -9.27 16.45
CA ASN A 137 5.22 -8.53 17.37
C ASN A 137 5.50 -7.13 16.80
N PRO A 138 5.17 -6.03 17.51
CA PRO A 138 5.37 -4.67 17.01
C PRO A 138 6.81 -4.32 16.67
N LYS A 139 7.77 -5.04 17.24
CA LYS A 139 9.18 -4.88 16.91
C LYS A 139 9.46 -5.09 15.42
N VAL A 140 8.64 -5.88 14.73
CA VAL A 140 8.73 -6.05 13.27
C VAL A 140 8.59 -4.70 12.54
N ILE A 141 7.72 -3.81 13.01
CA ILE A 141 7.59 -2.46 12.44
C ILE A 141 8.89 -1.67 12.63
N ASP A 142 9.45 -1.70 13.84
CA ASP A 142 10.69 -0.98 14.13
C ASP A 142 11.85 -1.50 13.27
N ASP A 143 12.00 -2.82 13.17
CA ASP A 143 13.07 -3.46 12.39
C ASP A 143 12.93 -3.14 10.88
N LEU A 144 11.70 -3.15 10.34
CA LEU A 144 11.43 -2.78 8.95
C LEU A 144 11.72 -1.30 8.69
N LEU A 145 11.25 -0.39 9.54
CA LEU A 145 11.50 1.05 9.39
C LEU A 145 12.99 1.40 9.52
N LEU A 146 13.73 0.70 10.39
CA LEU A 146 15.19 0.84 10.47
C LEU A 146 15.88 0.40 9.18
N LYS A 147 15.47 -0.74 8.61
CA LYS A 147 15.99 -1.22 7.32
C LYS A 147 15.70 -0.21 6.20
N VAL A 148 14.45 0.24 6.11
CA VAL A 148 14.02 1.26 5.14
C VAL A 148 14.87 2.53 5.28
N ARG A 149 15.04 3.05 6.50
CA ARG A 149 15.83 4.26 6.73
C ARG A 149 17.27 4.08 6.25
N GLY A 150 17.91 2.96 6.60
CA GLY A 150 19.28 2.67 6.14
C GLY A 150 19.37 2.57 4.61
N ASP A 151 18.37 1.97 3.98
CA ASP A 151 18.28 1.87 2.51
C ASP A 151 18.13 3.26 1.85
N LEU A 152 17.27 4.12 2.37
CA LEU A 152 17.10 5.50 1.88
C LEU A 152 18.38 6.34 2.09
N GLU A 153 19.02 6.22 3.26
CA GLU A 153 20.28 6.91 3.57
C GLU A 153 21.44 6.45 2.68
N SER A 154 21.40 5.19 2.21
CA SER A 154 22.36 4.66 1.23
C SER A 154 22.15 5.18 -0.19
N GLY A 155 21.11 5.98 -0.42
CA GLY A 155 20.80 6.60 -1.72
C GLY A 155 19.89 5.77 -2.62
N LYS A 156 19.30 4.67 -2.13
CA LYS A 156 18.28 3.93 -2.87
C LYS A 156 17.04 4.79 -3.05
N SER A 157 16.41 4.68 -4.21
CA SER A 157 15.11 5.32 -4.44
C SER A 157 14.03 4.65 -3.60
N LYS A 158 12.94 5.36 -3.28
CA LYS A 158 11.80 4.81 -2.54
C LYS A 158 11.24 3.54 -3.19
N GLU A 159 11.21 3.53 -4.52
CA GLU A 159 10.76 2.40 -5.33
C GLU A 159 11.67 1.19 -5.17
N GLU A 160 12.98 1.39 -5.03
CA GLU A 160 13.93 0.31 -4.78
C GLU A 160 13.76 -0.27 -3.38
N VAL A 161 13.52 0.59 -2.38
CA VAL A 161 13.27 0.17 -0.99
C VAL A 161 11.98 -0.63 -0.89
N ILE A 162 10.88 -0.12 -1.44
CA ILE A 162 9.59 -0.83 -1.44
C ILE A 162 9.73 -2.19 -2.12
N ARG A 163 10.41 -2.27 -3.26
CA ARG A 163 10.66 -3.56 -3.93
C ARG A 163 11.48 -4.54 -3.11
N SER A 164 12.37 -4.06 -2.23
CA SER A 164 13.17 -4.94 -1.38
C SER A 164 12.33 -5.56 -0.25
N LEU A 165 11.25 -4.90 0.17
CA LEU A 165 10.33 -5.39 1.21
C LEU A 165 9.57 -6.65 0.80
N TYR A 166 9.25 -6.82 -0.50
CA TYR A 166 8.48 -7.97 -1.00
C TYR A 166 9.32 -9.06 -1.68
N LYS A 167 10.66 -8.94 -1.66
CA LYS A 167 11.58 -9.87 -2.32
C LYS A 167 12.28 -10.86 -1.39
N GLU A 168 11.99 -10.79 -0.09
CA GLU A 168 12.49 -11.71 0.95
C GLU A 168 11.43 -12.75 1.31
#